data_AF-A0A9X0MJK5-F1
#
_entry.id   AF-A0A9X0MJK5-F1
#
_cell.length_a   1.000
_cell.length_b   1.000
_cell.length_c   1.000
_cell.angle_alpha   90.00
_cell.angle_beta   90.00
_cell.angle_gamma   90.00
#
_symmetry.space_group_name_H-M   'P 1'
#
loop_
_entity.id
_entity.type
_entity.pdbx_description
1 polymer ?
#
loop_
_entity_poly.entity_id
_entity_poly.type
_entity_poly.pdbx_seq_one_letter_code
_entity_poly.pdbx_strand_id
1 'polypeptide(L)' 'MEDKKMYDSLLNAGYTSIGVNDGIESIAKKFPNGLMYVFTFKEYRCLGNVLLSQEQLESLYKLPTSKENCKL' A
#
# COMPACT_ATOMS: atom_id res chain seq x y z
N MET A 1 7.34 10.73 18.74
CA MET A 1 6.76 11.31 17.50
C MET A 1 5.44 10.64 17.22
N GLU A 2 4.45 11.41 16.74
CA GLU A 2 3.09 10.92 16.44
C GLU A 2 3.09 9.97 15.23
N ASP A 3 3.95 10.20 14.24
CA ASP A 3 4.09 9.37 13.03
C ASP A 3 4.38 7.90 13.35
N LYS A 4 5.33 7.65 14.25
CA LYS A 4 5.64 6.28 14.69
C LYS A 4 4.47 5.63 15.42
N LYS A 5 3.71 6.39 16.22
CA LYS A 5 2.52 5.86 16.89
C LYS A 5 1.44 5.44 15.91
N MET A 6 1.25 6.18 14.81
CA MET A 6 0.31 5.80 13.76
C MET A 6 0.75 4.49 13.09
N TYR A 7 2.01 4.39 12.68
CA TYR A 7 2.57 3.18 12.08
C TYR A 7 2.40 1.96 13.00
N ASP A 8 2.82 2.07 14.26
CA ASP A 8 2.70 1.00 15.25
C ASP A 8 1.23 0.61 15.50
N SER A 9 0.32 1.60 15.51
CA SER A 9 -1.12 1.35 15.70
C SER A 9 -1.72 0.57 14.53
N LEU A 10 -1.28 0.83 13.29
CA LEU A 10 -1.73 0.09 12.11
C LEU A 10 -1.21 -1.34 12.14
N LEU A 11 0.05 -1.56 12.51
CA LEU A 11 0.59 -2.91 12.70
C LEU A 11 -0.20 -3.70 13.75
N ASN A 12 -0.48 -3.08 14.90
CA ASN A 12 -1.30 -3.69 15.95
C ASN A 12 -2.75 -3.96 15.51
N ALA A 13 -3.28 -3.15 14.57
CA ALA A 13 -4.58 -3.37 13.96
C ALA A 13 -4.57 -4.50 12.89
N GLY A 14 -3.44 -5.15 12.66
CA GLY A 14 -3.29 -6.27 11.74
C GLY A 14 -3.00 -5.87 10.29
N TYR A 15 -2.45 -4.68 10.07
CA TYR A 15 -1.84 -4.34 8.77
C TYR A 15 -0.49 -5.04 8.66
N THR A 16 -0.17 -5.53 7.48
CA THR A 16 1.08 -6.27 7.21
C THR A 16 1.84 -5.64 6.05
N SER A 17 3.16 -5.67 6.11
CA SER A 17 4.01 -5.23 4.99
C SER A 17 3.70 -6.00 3.72
N ILE A 18 3.50 -5.27 2.61
CA ILE A 18 3.28 -5.83 1.26
C ILE A 18 4.41 -5.49 0.28
N GLY A 19 5.43 -4.75 0.73
CA GLY A 19 6.61 -4.43 -0.07
C GLY A 19 7.40 -3.24 0.46
N VAL A 20 8.72 -3.28 0.25
CA VAL A 20 9.65 -2.20 0.57
C VAL A 20 10.47 -1.89 -0.68
N ASN A 21 10.54 -0.61 -1.06
CA ASN A 21 11.35 -0.13 -2.18
C ASN A 21 11.97 1.23 -1.83
N ASP A 22 13.30 1.36 -1.94
CA ASP A 22 14.04 2.60 -1.63
C ASP A 22 13.69 3.23 -0.26
N GLY A 23 13.52 2.38 0.76
CA GLY A 23 13.16 2.81 2.13
C GLY A 23 11.70 3.27 2.28
N ILE A 24 10.90 3.12 1.24
CA ILE A 24 9.45 3.31 1.25
C ILE A 24 8.79 1.94 1.47
N GLU A 25 8.05 1.81 2.56
CA GLU A 25 7.29 0.61 2.89
C GLU A 25 5.80 0.84 2.64
N SER A 26 5.13 -0.14 2.03
CA SER A 26 3.68 -0.21 1.99
C SER A 26 3.17 -1.29 2.93
N ILE A 27 2.23 -0.95 3.80
CA ILE A 27 1.51 -1.89 4.67
C ILE A 27 0.04 -1.94 4.26
N ALA A 28 -0.58 -3.10 4.35
CA ALA A 28 -1.97 -3.26 3.95
C ALA A 28 -2.76 -4.22 4.82
N LYS A 29 -4.08 -4.06 4.79
CA LYS A 29 -5.05 -4.98 5.42
C LYS A 29 -6.21 -5.22 4.47
N LYS A 30 -6.53 -6.49 4.23
CA LYS A 30 -7.73 -6.93 3.52
C LYS A 30 -8.87 -7.16 4.51
N PHE A 31 -10.03 -6.62 4.20
CA PHE A 31 -11.25 -6.76 4.98
C PHE A 31 -12.16 -7.83 4.39
N PRO A 32 -13.05 -8.46 5.19
CA PRO A 32 -13.94 -9.53 4.72
C PRO A 32 -14.89 -9.11 3.59
N ASN A 33 -15.20 -7.83 3.46
CA ASN A 33 -16.03 -7.27 2.38
C ASN A 33 -15.25 -7.07 1.06
N GLY A 34 -14.01 -7.57 0.96
CA GLY A 34 -13.19 -7.48 -0.24
C GLY A 34 -12.47 -6.14 -0.42
N LEU A 35 -12.62 -5.19 0.51
CA LEU A 35 -11.83 -3.96 0.50
C LEU A 35 -10.41 -4.20 1.00
N MET A 36 -9.45 -3.47 0.45
CA MET A 36 -8.06 -3.45 0.89
C MET A 36 -7.64 -2.01 1.16
N TYR A 37 -7.17 -1.74 2.38
CA TYR A 37 -6.54 -0.48 2.72
C TYR A 37 -5.02 -0.65 2.64
N VAL A 38 -4.35 0.29 2.00
CA VAL A 38 -2.89 0.36 1.90
C VAL A 38 -2.42 1.72 2.40
N PHE A 39 -1.38 1.72 3.22
CA PHE A 39 -0.66 2.92 3.65
C PHE A 39 0.79 2.81 3.22
N THR A 40 1.36 3.93 2.77
CA THR A 40 2.74 4.02 2.33
C THR A 40 3.52 4.92 3.28
N PHE A 41 4.69 4.48 3.71
CA PHE A 41 5.53 5.12 4.71
C PHE A 41 6.96 5.28 4.24
N LYS A 42 7.63 6.35 4.65
CA LYS A 42 9.09 6.49 4.60
C LYS A 42 9.57 6.93 5.97
N GLU A 43 10.43 6.15 6.62
CA GLU A 43 10.93 6.44 7.97
C GLU A 43 9.79 6.79 8.95
N TYR A 44 8.73 5.96 8.97
CA TYR A 44 7.50 6.14 9.76
C TYR A 44 6.58 7.30 9.35
N ARG A 45 7.01 8.21 8.47
CA ARG A 45 6.15 9.27 7.94
C ARG A 45 5.19 8.70 6.90
N CYS A 46 3.89 8.86 7.13
CA CYS A 46 2.88 8.49 6.14
C CYS A 46 3.00 9.41 4.91
N LEU A 47 3.25 8.80 3.75
CA LEU A 47 3.29 9.49 2.45
C LEU A 47 1.91 9.54 1.79
N GLY A 48 1.04 8.60 2.12
CA GLY A 48 -0.31 8.51 1.58
C GLY A 48 -0.96 7.17 1.88
N ASN A 49 -2.24 7.09 1.53
CA ASN A 49 -3.03 5.88 1.67
C ASN A 49 -4.00 5.73 0.49
N VAL A 50 -4.38 4.48 0.21
CA VAL A 50 -5.39 4.16 -0.79
C VAL A 50 -6.32 3.09 -0.25
N LEU A 51 -7.61 3.25 -0.57
CA LEU A 51 -8.61 2.21 -0.41
C LEU A 51 -8.91 1.62 -1.78
N LEU A 52 -8.76 0.31 -1.91
CA LEU A 52 -9.04 -0.41 -3.14
C LEU A 52 -10.18 -1.40 -2.92
N SER A 53 -11.13 -1.42 -3.84
CA SER A 53 -12.05 -2.55 -3.99
C SER A 53 -11.36 -3.73 -4.67
N GLN A 54 -11.95 -4.91 -4.54
CA GLN A 54 -11.51 -6.11 -5.24
C GLN A 54 -11.49 -5.89 -6.78
N GLU A 55 -12.48 -5.18 -7.33
CA GLU A 55 -12.55 -4.84 -8.75
C GLU A 55 -11.40 -3.91 -9.20
N GLN A 56 -11.06 -2.92 -8.37
CA GLN A 56 -9.93 -2.02 -8.63
C GLN A 56 -8.60 -2.79 -8.60
N LEU A 57 -8.41 -3.69 -7.63
CA LEU A 57 -7.24 -4.57 -7.57
C LEU A 57 -7.12 -5.43 -8.84
N GLU A 58 -8.20 -6.09 -9.26
CA GLU A 58 -8.22 -6.90 -10.47
C GLU A 58 -7.93 -6.10 -11.73
N SER A 59 -8.43 -4.86 -11.79
CA SER A 59 -8.16 -3.94 -12.90
C SER A 59 -6.69 -3.54 -12.94
N LEU A 60 -6.04 -3.32 -11.79
CA LEU A 60 -4.60 -3.06 -11.70
C LEU A 60 -3.77 -4.24 -12.21
N TYR A 61 -4.16 -5.48 -11.89
CA TYR A 61 -3.49 -6.68 -12.41
C TYR A 61 -3.65 -6.87 -13.92
N LYS A 62 -4.75 -6.36 -14.49
CA LYS A 62 -5.01 -6.40 -15.94
C LYS A 62 -4.36 -5.23 -16.69
N LEU A 63 -3.76 -4.26 -16.00
CA LEU A 63 -2.98 -3.24 -16.67
C LEU A 63 -1.82 -3.93 -17.39
N PRO A 64 -1.65 -3.68 -18.70
CA PRO A 64 -0.49 -4.22 -19.40
C PRO A 64 0.75 -3.74 -18.66
N THR A 65 1.55 -4.67 -18.15
CA THR A 65 2.88 -4.35 -17.63
C THR A 65 3.66 -3.78 -18.81
N SER A 66 3.74 -2.46 -18.94
CA SER A 66 4.48 -1.80 -20.01
C SER A 66 5.97 -2.04 -19.78
N LYS A 67 6.46 -3.18 -20.28
CA LYS A 67 7.89 -3.38 -20.52
C LYS A 67 8.34 -2.86 -21.87
N GLU A 68 7.48 -2.20 -22.65
CA GLU A 68 7.86 -1.58 -23.92
C GLU A 68 7.27 -0.18 -24.03
N ASN A 69 8.13 0.77 -24.40
CA ASN A 69 7.87 2.19 -24.71
C ASN A 69 7.92 3.20 -23.54
N CYS A 70 9.03 3.22 -22.81
CA CYS A 70 9.67 4.49 -22.46
C CYS A 70 10.85 4.72 -23.42
N LYS A 71 10.61 5.47 -24.50
CA LYS A 71 11.65 6.23 -25.19
C LYS A 71 11.14 7.67 -25.25
N LEU A 72 11.90 8.55 -24.61
CA LEU A 72 11.82 10.01 -24.75
C LEU A 72 12.10 10.42 -26.21
#